data_AF-A0A7Y5VHD8-F1
#
_entry.id   AF-A0A7Y5VHD8-F1
#
_cell.length_a   1.000
_cell.length_b   1.000
_cell.length_c   1.000
_cell.angle_alpha   90.00
_cell.angle_beta   90.00
_cell.angle_gamma   90.00
#
_symmetry.space_group_name_H-M   'P 1'
#
loop_
_entity.id
_entity.type
_entity.pdbx_description
1 polymer ?
#
loop_
_entity_poly.entity_id
_entity_poly.type
_entity_poly.pdbx_seq_one_letter_code
_entity_poly.pdbx_strand_id
1 'polypeptide(L)'
;MQKPAKVQDKYYLKSLHEEIDLYDRKLAHLAKYEVFASDAERDTAIGKMETKRATLARTAQKLVQDGIEFQPSELPRSLRVQADSTEHANIA
;
A
#
# COMPACT_ATOMS: atom_id res chain seq x y z
N MET A 1 22.79 15.50 -13.03
CA MET A 1 21.77 14.78 -13.83
C MET A 1 20.43 14.94 -13.12
N GLN A 2 19.52 15.75 -13.67
CA GLN A 2 18.15 15.82 -13.12
C GLN A 2 17.44 14.50 -13.46
N LYS A 3 17.03 13.75 -12.44
CA LYS A 3 16.17 12.58 -12.60
C LYS A 3 14.84 13.11 -13.15
N PRO A 4 14.34 12.65 -14.31
CA PRO A 4 13.08 13.17 -14.85
C PRO A 4 12.00 13.01 -13.78
N ALA A 5 11.26 14.08 -13.53
CA ALA A 5 10.13 14.04 -12.60
C ALA A 5 9.21 12.90 -13.05
N LYS A 6 8.90 11.97 -12.15
CA LYS A 6 7.98 10.89 -12.47
C LYS A 6 6.67 11.54 -12.93
N VAL A 7 6.28 11.27 -14.17
CA VAL A 7 4.97 11.69 -14.68
C VAL A 7 3.94 11.09 -13.75
N GLN A 8 3.13 11.95 -13.13
CA GLN A 8 2.13 11.55 -12.15
C GLN A 8 0.86 11.06 -12.87
N ASP A 9 1.00 9.94 -13.58
CA ASP A 9 -0.06 9.31 -14.36
C ASP A 9 -0.60 8.05 -13.67
N LYS A 10 -1.56 7.38 -14.35
CA LYS A 10 -2.16 6.13 -13.88
C LYS A 10 -1.13 5.02 -13.62
N TYR A 11 -0.03 4.99 -14.37
CA TYR A 11 1.01 3.98 -14.17
C TYR A 11 1.83 4.29 -12.92
N TYR A 12 2.06 5.58 -12.62
CA TYR A 12 2.66 5.97 -11.37
C TYR A 12 1.77 5.63 -10.16
N LEU A 13 0.46 5.88 -10.25
CA LEU A 13 -0.50 5.48 -9.21
C LEU A 13 -0.51 3.95 -9.01
N LYS A 14 -0.49 3.18 -10.10
CA LYS A 14 -0.34 1.73 -10.03
C LYS A 14 0.94 1.30 -9.30
N SER A 15 2.08 1.90 -9.64
CA SER A 15 3.34 1.60 -8.94
C SER A 15 3.28 1.94 -7.45
N LEU A 16 2.60 3.03 -7.06
CA LEU A 16 2.40 3.35 -5.65
C LEU A 16 1.55 2.28 -4.94
N HIS A 17 0.48 1.80 -5.58
CA HIS A 17 -0.32 0.71 -5.03
C HIS A 17 0.47 -0.60 -4.88
N GLU A 18 1.26 -0.98 -5.89
CA GLU A 18 2.14 -2.15 -5.83
C GLU A 18 3.17 -2.03 -4.69
N GLU A 19 3.73 -0.83 -4.51
CA GLU A 19 4.69 -0.56 -3.44
C GLU A 19 4.02 -0.62 -2.06
N ILE A 20 2.81 -0.09 -1.90
CA ILE A 20 2.03 -0.22 -0.66
C ILE A 20 1.76 -1.68 -0.34
N ASP A 21 1.33 -2.49 -1.30
CA ASP A 21 1.10 -3.94 -1.12
C ASP A 21 2.38 -4.67 -0.70
N LEU A 22 3.53 -4.28 -1.25
CA LEU A 22 4.81 -4.82 -0.84
C LEU A 22 5.13 -4.49 0.63
N TYR A 23 4.89 -3.26 1.07
CA TYR A 23 5.08 -2.88 2.48
C TYR A 23 4.07 -3.57 3.41
N ASP A 24 2.84 -3.78 2.97
CA ASP A 24 1.84 -4.57 3.71
C ASP A 24 2.34 -5.99 3.97
N ARG A 25 2.83 -6.66 2.92
CA ARG A 25 3.37 -8.01 3.04
C ARG A 25 4.62 -8.06 3.91
N LYS A 26 5.50 -7.06 3.81
CA LYS A 26 6.68 -6.94 4.68
C LYS A 26 6.29 -6.74 6.14
N LEU A 27 5.34 -5.86 6.44
CA LEU A 27 4.83 -5.65 7.79
C LEU A 27 4.22 -6.93 8.36
N ALA A 28 3.39 -7.62 7.57
CA ALA A 28 2.82 -8.91 7.98
C ALA A 28 3.91 -9.96 8.24
N HIS A 29 4.97 -10.00 7.43
CA HIS A 29 6.10 -10.89 7.65
C HIS A 29 6.87 -10.55 8.93
N LEU A 30 7.24 -9.28 9.11
CA LEU A 30 7.97 -8.81 10.30
C LEU A 30 7.18 -9.09 11.59
N ALA A 31 5.86 -8.90 11.56
CA ALA A 31 5.00 -9.15 12.71
C ALA A 31 4.87 -10.64 13.06
N LYS A 32 4.99 -11.54 12.08
CA LYS A 32 4.66 -12.97 12.26
C LYS A 32 5.88 -13.90 12.35
N TYR A 33 6.96 -13.58 11.63
CA TYR A 33 8.06 -14.52 11.42
C TYR A 33 9.43 -13.99 11.86
N GLU A 34 9.60 -12.67 11.95
CA GLU A 34 10.89 -12.10 12.30
C GLU A 34 11.15 -12.19 13.81
N VAL A 35 12.38 -12.54 14.18
CA VAL A 35 12.84 -12.54 15.56
C VAL A 35 13.79 -11.36 15.75
N PHE A 36 13.46 -10.49 16.69
CA PHE A 36 14.27 -9.33 17.02
C PHE A 36 15.05 -9.57 18.32
N ALA A 37 16.21 -8.93 18.47
CA ALA A 37 16.99 -9.07 19.69
C ALA A 37 16.34 -8.31 20.88
N SER A 38 15.46 -7.34 20.59
CA SER A 38 14.65 -6.64 21.58
C SER A 38 13.34 -6.11 20.99
N ASP A 39 12.37 -5.82 21.86
CA ASP A 39 11.14 -5.14 21.45
C ASP A 39 11.41 -3.76 20.84
N ALA A 40 12.42 -3.03 21.32
CA ALA A 40 12.80 -1.73 20.78
C ALA A 40 13.28 -1.82 19.32
N GLU A 41 14.00 -2.89 18.96
CA GLU A 41 14.41 -3.16 17.59
C GLU A 41 13.23 -3.53 16.70
N ARG A 42 12.31 -4.36 17.20
CA ARG A 42 11.05 -4.68 16.51
C ARG A 42 10.27 -3.42 16.20
N ASP A 43 10.04 -2.59 17.21
CA ASP A 43 9.21 -1.39 17.08
C ASP A 43 9.87 -0.37 16.13
N THR A 44 11.22 -0.27 16.17
CA THR A 44 11.97 0.55 15.22
C THR A 44 11.85 0.03 13.78
N ALA A 45 11.94 -1.28 13.58
CA ALA A 45 11.85 -1.90 12.26
C ALA A 45 10.43 -1.75 11.67
N ILE A 46 9.41 -2.04 12.48
CA ILE A 46 8.00 -1.88 12.11
C ILE A 46 7.70 -0.40 11.83
N GLY A 47 8.03 0.51 12.75
CA GLY A 47 7.75 1.95 12.60
C GLY A 47 8.38 2.57 11.35
N LYS A 48 9.59 2.12 10.96
CA LYS A 48 10.22 2.52 9.69
C LYS A 48 9.43 2.06 8.47
N MET A 49 8.92 0.83 8.47
CA MET A 49 8.11 0.30 7.38
C MET A 49 6.73 0.98 7.31
N GLU A 50 6.09 1.20 8.46
CA GLU A 50 4.81 1.91 8.55
C GLU A 50 4.91 3.35 8.05
N THR A 51 5.97 4.07 8.41
CA THR A 51 6.19 5.45 7.95
C THR A 51 6.32 5.53 6.43
N LYS A 52 7.07 4.60 5.83
CA LYS A 52 7.22 4.50 4.37
C LYS A 52 5.88 4.19 3.69
N ARG A 53 5.16 3.18 4.20
CA ARG A 53 3.82 2.84 3.74
C ARG A 53 2.87 4.03 3.81
N ALA A 54 2.83 4.75 4.92
CA ALA A 54 1.97 5.91 5.12
C ALA A 54 2.28 7.04 4.12
N THR A 55 3.56 7.26 3.81
CA THR A 55 3.99 8.26 2.83
C THR A 55 3.51 7.92 1.42
N LEU A 56 3.62 6.64 1.04
CA LEU A 56 3.12 6.15 -0.25
C LEU A 56 1.59 6.25 -0.33
N ALA A 57 0.89 5.86 0.73
CA ALA A 57 -0.57 5.91 0.80
C ALA A 57 -1.09 7.36 0.66
N ARG A 58 -0.45 8.33 1.34
CA ARG A 58 -0.80 9.76 1.18
C ARG A 58 -0.59 10.24 -0.25
N THR A 59 0.48 9.79 -0.90
CA THR A 59 0.77 10.17 -2.29
C THR A 59 -0.26 9.56 -3.25
N ALA A 60 -0.58 8.27 -3.08
CA ALA A 60 -1.60 7.60 -3.87
C ALA A 60 -2.98 8.26 -3.70
N GLN A 61 -3.37 8.57 -2.45
CA GLN A 61 -4.61 9.27 -2.14
C GLN A 61 -4.68 10.64 -2.84
N LYS A 62 -3.58 11.39 -2.86
CA LYS A 62 -3.52 12.67 -3.56
C LYS A 62 -3.76 12.50 -5.06
N LEU A 63 -3.13 11.52 -5.71
CA LEU A 63 -3.34 11.27 -7.15
C LEU A 63 -4.79 10.89 -7.47
N VAL A 64 -5.43 10.10 -6.60
CA VAL A 64 -6.86 9.78 -6.74
C VAL A 64 -7.72 11.06 -6.61
N GLN A 65 -7.41 11.94 -5.67
CA GLN A 65 -8.07 13.24 -5.51
C GLN A 65 -7.83 14.17 -6.71
N ASP A 66 -6.65 14.10 -7.33
CA ASP A 66 -6.29 14.83 -8.54
C ASP A 66 -6.99 14.24 -9.80
N GLY A 67 -7.82 13.20 -9.65
CA GLY A 67 -8.62 12.62 -10.72
C GLY A 67 -7.90 11.56 -11.55
N ILE A 68 -6.75 11.07 -11.09
CA ILE A 68 -6.05 9.97 -11.78
C ILE A 68 -6.84 8.68 -11.61
N GLU A 69 -7.35 8.17 -12.72
CA GLU A 69 -8.07 6.91 -12.77
C GLU A 69 -7.16 5.71 -12.47
N PHE A 70 -7.70 4.73 -11.75
CA PHE A 70 -7.06 3.45 -11.48
C PHE A 70 -8.10 2.32 -11.53
N GLN A 71 -7.64 1.10 -11.80
CA GLN A 71 -8.52 -0.06 -11.77
C GLN A 71 -8.65 -0.60 -10.33
N PRO A 72 -9.84 -1.03 -9.87
CA PRO A 72 -9.99 -1.63 -8.53
C PRO A 72 -9.06 -2.83 -8.28
N SER A 73 -8.75 -3.60 -9.33
CA SER A 73 -7.79 -4.71 -9.29
C SER A 73 -6.34 -4.27 -9.03
N GLU A 74 -6.03 -2.98 -9.19
CA GLU A 74 -4.71 -2.39 -8.92
C GLU A 74 -4.57 -1.92 -7.48
N LEU A 75 -5.64 -1.88 -6.68
CA LEU A 75 -5.55 -1.52 -5.27
C LEU A 75 -4.67 -2.52 -4.50
N PRO A 76 -3.95 -2.09 -3.44
CA PRO A 76 -3.27 -3.00 -2.53
C PRO A 76 -4.25 -4.00 -1.92
N ARG A 77 -3.83 -5.25 -1.66
CA ARG A 77 -4.74 -6.30 -1.13
C ARG A 77 -5.38 -5.89 0.20
N SER A 78 -4.63 -5.19 1.03
CA SER A 78 -5.09 -4.63 2.31
C SER A 78 -6.21 -3.59 2.17
N LEU A 79 -6.35 -2.97 0.98
CA LEU A 79 -7.31 -1.90 0.69
C LEU A 79 -8.47 -2.37 -0.20
N ARG A 80 -8.48 -3.64 -0.66
CA ARG A 80 -9.56 -4.20 -1.52
C ARG A 80 -10.85 -4.57 -0.79
N VAL A 81 -10.94 -4.33 0.52
CA VAL A 81 -11.92 -4.92 1.46
C VAL A 81 -13.40 -4.55 1.21
N GLN A 82 -13.75 -3.85 0.12
CA GLN A 82 -15.16 -3.47 -0.16
C GLN A 82 -15.64 -3.65 -1.60
N ALA A 83 -14.81 -4.10 -2.55
CA ALA A 83 -15.30 -4.34 -3.91
C ALA A 83 -15.99 -5.71 -4.06
N ASP A 84 -15.52 -6.74 -3.36
CA ASP A 84 -16.01 -8.12 -3.52
C ASP A 84 -17.16 -8.49 -2.56
N SER A 85 -17.44 -7.64 -1.55
CA SER A 85 -18.50 -7.92 -0.56
C SER A 85 -19.92 -7.68 -1.07
N THR A 86 -20.09 -7.15 -2.29
CA THR A 86 -21.40 -6.81 -2.87
C THR A 86 -21.94 -7.87 -3.84
N GLU A 87 -21.27 -9.01 -4.02
CA GLU A 87 -21.74 -10.08 -4.93
C GLU A 87 -22.32 -11.33 -4.26
N HIS A 88 -22.29 -11.46 -2.93
CA HIS A 88 -22.80 -12.66 -2.23
C HIS A 88 -24.00 -12.44 -1.30
N ALA A 89 -24.68 -11.29 -1.35
CA ALA A 89 -25.87 -11.03 -0.52
C ALA A 89 -27.21 -11.21 -1.25
N ASN A 90 -27.27 -12.08 -2.27
CA ASN A 90 -28.53 -12.39 -2.97
C ASN A 90 -28.56 -13.83 -3.48
N ILE A 91 -28.36 -14.82 -2.59
CA ILE A 91 -28.81 -16.19 -2.84
C ILE A 91 -29.41 -16.73 -1.53
N ALA A 92 -30.71 -17.04 -1.62
CA ALA A 92 -31.59 -17.77 -0.70
C ALA A 92 -32.16 -17.01 0.51
#